data_AF-A0A7Y0XGK2-F1
#
_entry.id   AF-A0A7Y0XGK2-F1
#
_cell.length_a   1.000
_cell.length_b   1.000
_cell.length_c   1.000
_cell.angle_alpha   90.00
_cell.angle_beta   90.00
_cell.angle_gamma   90.00
#
_symmetry.space_group_name_H-M   'P 1'
#
loop_
_entity.id
_entity.type
_entity.pdbx_description
1 polymer ?
#
loop_
_entity_poly.entity_id
_entity_poly.type
_entity_poly.pdbx_seq_one_letter_code
_entity_poly.pdbx_strand_id
1 'polypeptide(L)'
;LFLFHIRSSLVIALSLPVGILTAFIVMHWQGINANIMSLGGIAIAIGAMVDGAIVMIENVHKHIERTPLTDKNRWQVIGKAAEEVGAPLFFSLLIITLSFVPV
;
A
#
# COMPACT_ATOMS: atom_id res chain seq x y z
N LEU A 1 -14.37 2.98 9.22
CA LEU A 1 -15.41 2.22 9.97
C LEU A 1 -15.79 0.91 9.25
N PHE A 2 -14.85 0.23 8.57
CA PHE A 2 -15.11 -1.02 7.82
C PHE A 2 -14.08 -2.14 8.10
N LEU A 3 -13.14 -1.91 9.01
CA LEU A 3 -12.24 -2.95 9.53
C LEU A 3 -12.28 -2.85 11.05
N PHE A 4 -12.94 -3.80 11.71
CA PHE A 4 -13.13 -3.85 13.17
C PHE A 4 -11.84 -4.25 13.91
N HIS A 5 -10.67 -4.01 13.32
CA HIS A 5 -9.36 -4.34 13.88
C HIS A 5 -8.43 -3.13 13.84
N ILE A 6 -8.28 -2.49 15.00
CA ILE A 6 -7.33 -1.41 15.26
C ILE A 6 -5.91 -1.76 14.77
N ARG A 7 -5.53 -3.04 14.85
CA ARG A 7 -4.21 -3.53 14.41
C ARG A 7 -4.00 -3.43 12.90
N SER A 8 -5.01 -3.73 12.08
CA SER A 8 -4.91 -3.65 10.62
C SER A 8 -4.86 -2.21 10.14
N SER A 9 -5.68 -1.33 10.76
CA SER A 9 -5.61 0.11 10.50
C SER A 9 -4.25 0.71 10.88
N LEU A 10 -3.59 0.17 11.90
CA LEU A 10 -2.25 0.58 12.32
C LEU A 10 -1.20 0.27 11.24
N VAL A 11 -1.35 -0.82 10.49
CA VAL A 11 -0.45 -1.15 9.37
C VAL A 11 -0.55 -0.09 8.27
N ILE A 12 -1.75 0.34 7.89
CA ILE A 12 -1.96 1.40 6.90
C ILE A 12 -1.43 2.74 7.43
N ALA A 13 -1.73 3.06 8.69
CA ALA A 13 -1.27 4.29 9.31
C ALA A 13 0.26 4.39 9.39
N LEU A 14 0.97 3.26 9.51
CA LEU A 14 2.43 3.21 9.48
C LEU A 14 3.01 3.18 8.06
N SER A 15 2.31 2.58 7.08
CA SER A 15 2.78 2.55 5.69
C SER A 15 2.79 3.95 5.05
N LEU A 16 1.86 4.82 5.47
CA LEU A 16 1.76 6.21 5.01
C LEU A 16 3.04 7.03 5.27
N PRO A 17 3.51 7.19 6.52
CA PRO A 17 4.77 7.86 6.82
C PRO A 17 5.96 7.25 6.07
N VAL A 18 6.03 5.91 5.98
CA VAL A 18 7.14 5.23 5.29
C VAL A 18 7.15 5.57 3.80
N GLY A 19 5.99 5.56 3.14
CA GLY A 19 5.87 5.95 1.73
C GLY A 19 6.26 7.40 1.50
N ILE A 20 5.79 8.32 2.35
CA ILE A 20 6.11 9.75 2.27
C ILE A 20 7.61 9.98 2.47
N LEU A 21 8.22 9.39 3.50
CA LEU A 21 9.65 9.50 3.76
C LEU A 21 10.47 8.97 2.58
N THR A 22 10.06 7.85 1.99
CA THR A 22 10.71 7.28 0.81
C THR A 22 10.64 8.25 -0.38
N ALA A 23 9.48 8.89 -0.62
CA ALA A 23 9.34 9.91 -1.65
C ALA A 23 10.28 11.11 -1.41
N PHE A 24 10.35 11.61 -0.17
CA PHE A 24 11.27 12.71 0.18
C PHE A 24 12.74 12.33 0.01
N ILE A 25 13.13 11.09 0.33
CA ILE A 25 14.50 10.59 0.12
C ILE A 25 14.84 10.61 -1.38
N VAL A 26 13.95 10.12 -2.24
CA VAL A 26 14.15 10.12 -3.69
C VAL A 26 14.21 11.54 -4.25
N MET A 27 13.30 12.42 -3.81
CA MET A 27 13.32 13.84 -4.20
C MET A 27 14.62 14.53 -3.80
N HIS A 28 15.11 14.27 -2.58
CA HIS A 28 16.36 14.84 -2.11
C HIS A 28 17.55 14.35 -2.95
N TRP A 29 17.58 13.07 -3.31
CA TRP A 29 18.63 12.52 -4.16
C TRP A 29 18.61 13.09 -5.59
N GLN A 30 17.43 13.38 -6.12
CA GLN A 30 17.25 14.04 -7.43
C GLN A 30 17.42 15.57 -7.37
N GLY A 31 17.58 16.17 -6.18
CA GLY A 31 17.67 17.62 -6.00
C GLY A 31 16.34 18.36 -6.25
N ILE A 32 15.20 17.66 -6.20
CA ILE A 32 13.86 18.24 -6.43
C ILE A 32 13.40 18.93 -5.14
N ASN A 33 13.08 20.22 -5.25
CA ASN A 33 12.53 21.00 -4.13
C ASN A 33 11.08 20.61 -3.83
N ALA A 34 10.72 20.64 -2.54
CA ALA A 34 9.35 20.43 -2.07
C ALA A 34 8.48 21.69 -2.35
N ASN A 35 8.03 21.83 -3.59
CA ASN A 35 7.10 22.86 -4.03
C ASN A 35 5.66 22.31 -4.13
N ILE A 36 4.68 23.20 -4.31
CA ILE A 36 3.24 22.85 -4.37
C ILE A 36 2.95 21.79 -5.46
N MET A 37 3.66 21.83 -6.59
CA MET A 37 3.50 20.86 -7.68
C MET A 37 3.98 19.46 -7.25
N SER A 38 5.17 19.35 -6.66
CA SER A 38 5.71 18.09 -6.15
C SER A 38 4.92 17.51 -4.97
N LEU A 39 4.51 18.36 -4.02
CA LEU A 39 3.65 17.97 -2.90
C LEU A 39 2.25 17.54 -3.38
N GLY A 40 1.73 18.17 -4.43
CA GLY A 40 0.49 17.76 -5.11
C GLY A 40 0.60 16.36 -5.70
N GLY A 41 1.74 16.02 -6.33
CA GLY A 41 2.02 14.66 -6.81
C GLY A 41 2.04 13.63 -5.69
N ILE A 42 2.71 13.92 -4.57
CA ILE A 42 2.73 13.04 -3.38
C ILE A 42 1.31 12.85 -2.83
N ALA A 43 0.49 13.91 -2.78
CA ALA A 43 -0.88 13.83 -2.28
C ALA A 43 -1.76 12.88 -3.13
N ILE A 44 -1.60 12.88 -4.46
CA ILE A 44 -2.29 11.94 -5.35
C ILE A 44 -1.75 10.51 -5.14
N ALA A 45 -0.43 10.35 -5.08
CA ALA A 45 0.21 9.05 -4.88
C ALA A 45 -0.21 8.37 -3.56
N ILE A 46 -0.41 9.16 -2.50
CA ILE A 46 -0.93 8.68 -1.22
C ILE A 46 -2.31 7.98 -1.41
N GLY A 47 -3.19 8.57 -2.22
CA GLY A 47 -4.51 7.98 -2.48
C GLY A 47 -4.41 6.58 -3.12
N ALA A 48 -3.57 6.45 -4.15
CA ALA A 48 -3.34 5.16 -4.82
C ALA A 48 -2.65 4.14 -3.90
N MET A 49 -1.72 4.59 -3.04
CA MET A 49 -1.03 3.71 -2.08
C MET A 49 -1.99 3.17 -1.02
N VAL A 50 -2.89 4.00 -0.51
CA VAL A 50 -3.89 3.60 0.50
C VAL A 50 -4.89 2.62 -0.10
N ASP A 51 -5.34 2.84 -1.34
CA ASP A 51 -6.24 1.94 -2.05
C ASP A 51 -5.65 0.52 -2.14
N GLY A 52 -4.39 0.40 -2.60
CA GLY A 52 -3.72 -0.89 -2.69
C GLY A 52 -3.52 -1.57 -1.32
N ALA A 53 -3.22 -0.79 -0.28
CA ALA A 53 -3.08 -1.31 1.08
C ALA A 53 -4.42 -1.83 1.64
N ILE A 54 -5.54 -1.15 1.35
CA ILE A 54 -6.88 -1.57 1.75
C ILE A 54 -7.23 -2.91 1.09
N VAL A 55 -7.04 -3.03 -0.24
CA VAL A 55 -7.32 -4.26 -1.00
C VAL A 55 -6.53 -5.45 -0.45
N MET A 56 -5.25 -5.25 -0.13
CA MET A 56 -4.40 -6.29 0.47
C MET A 56 -4.95 -6.75 1.83
N ILE A 57 -5.27 -5.80 2.71
CA ILE A 57 -5.76 -6.11 4.06
C ILE A 57 -7.12 -6.81 4.00
N GLU A 58 -8.01 -6.36 3.10
CA GLU A 58 -9.31 -7.00 2.91
C GLU A 58 -9.16 -8.44 2.41
N ASN A 59 -8.24 -8.69 1.46
CA ASN A 59 -8.00 -10.05 0.98
C ASN A 59 -7.44 -10.96 2.09
N VAL A 60 -6.50 -10.44 2.89
CA VAL A 60 -5.97 -11.16 4.06
C VAL A 60 -7.09 -11.45 5.06
N HIS A 61 -7.97 -10.48 5.34
CA HIS A 61 -9.08 -10.67 6.27
C HIS A 61 -10.06 -11.74 5.78
N LYS A 62 -10.42 -11.70 4.49
CA LYS A 62 -11.28 -12.68 3.83
C LYS A 62 -10.71 -14.11 3.88
N HIS A 63 -9.39 -14.27 3.79
CA HIS A 63 -8.72 -15.57 3.95
C HIS A 63 -8.74 -16.08 5.39
N ILE A 64 -8.59 -15.18 6.36
CA ILE A 64 -8.62 -15.49 7.79
C ILE A 64 -10.02 -15.89 8.24
N GLU A 65 -11.07 -15.27 7.69
CA GLU A 65 -12.46 -15.65 7.98
C GLU A 65 -12.81 -17.05 7.46
N ARG A 66 -12.26 -17.43 6.29
CA ARG A 66 -12.50 -18.74 5.66
C ARG A 66 -11.67 -19.88 6.25
N THR A 67 -10.54 -19.57 6.90
CA THR A 67 -9.59 -20.58 7.38
C THR A 67 -9.24 -20.28 8.84
N PRO A 68 -9.61 -21.14 9.82
CA PRO A 68 -9.30 -20.88 11.22
C PRO A 68 -7.79 -20.77 11.42
N LEU A 69 -7.36 -19.59 11.89
CA LEU A 69 -5.95 -19.30 12.08
C LEU A 69 -5.36 -20.15 13.21
N THR A 70 -4.38 -20.98 12.87
CA THR A 70 -3.47 -21.61 13.84
C THR A 70 -2.12 -20.90 13.76
N ASP A 71 -1.38 -20.75 14.87
CA ASP A 71 -0.08 -20.06 14.88
C ASP A 71 0.93 -20.62 13.87
N LYS A 72 0.85 -21.93 13.57
CA LYS A 72 1.68 -22.58 12.55
C LYS A 72 1.32 -22.19 11.10
N ASN A 73 0.06 -21.84 10.84
CA ASN A 73 -0.45 -21.59 9.48
C ASN A 73 -0.58 -20.10 9.15
N ARG A 74 -0.44 -19.21 10.14
CA ARG A 74 -0.55 -17.75 9.95
C ARG A 74 0.28 -17.22 8.79
N TRP A 75 1.56 -17.59 8.75
CA TRP A 75 2.46 -17.17 7.67
C TRP A 75 2.04 -17.68 6.29
N GLN A 76 1.56 -18.93 6.22
CA GLN A 76 1.11 -19.53 4.97
C GLN A 76 -0.19 -18.89 4.47
N VAL A 77 -1.13 -18.59 5.37
CA VAL A 77 -2.42 -17.96 5.03
C VAL A 77 -2.20 -16.53 4.56
N ILE A 78 -1.38 -15.75 5.28
CA ILE A 78 -1.03 -14.38 4.88
C ILE A 78 -0.27 -14.38 3.55
N GLY A 79 0.69 -15.31 3.38
CA GLY A 79 1.45 -15.44 2.13
C GLY A 79 0.55 -15.74 0.93
N LYS A 80 -0.37 -16.72 1.05
CA LYS A 80 -1.33 -17.03 -0.01
C LYS A 80 -2.25 -15.85 -0.34
N ALA A 81 -2.78 -15.19 0.68
CA ALA A 81 -3.62 -14.02 0.50
C ALA A 81 -2.85 -12.89 -0.21
N ALA A 82 -1.57 -12.70 0.11
CA ALA A 82 -0.73 -11.71 -0.55
C ALA A 82 -0.38 -12.08 -2.00
N GLU A 83 -0.20 -13.36 -2.31
CA GLU A 83 0.11 -13.84 -3.66
C GLU A 83 -1.06 -13.61 -4.64
N GLU A 84 -2.30 -13.77 -4.19
CA GLU A 84 -3.50 -13.57 -5.03
C GLU A 84 -3.69 -12.12 -5.51
N VAL A 85 -3.46 -11.14 -4.63
CA VAL A 85 -3.63 -9.71 -4.95
C VAL A 85 -2.31 -9.00 -5.25
N GLY A 86 -1.17 -9.62 -4.99
CA GLY A 86 0.16 -9.02 -5.15
C GLY A 86 0.45 -8.61 -6.59
N ALA A 87 0.27 -9.52 -7.55
CA ALA A 87 0.49 -9.21 -8.97
C ALA A 87 -0.48 -8.12 -9.49
N PRO A 88 -1.82 -8.23 -9.29
CA PRO A 88 -2.74 -7.17 -9.70
C PRO A 88 -2.41 -5.78 -9.13
N LEU A 89 -2.09 -5.70 -7.83
CA LEU A 89 -1.73 -4.44 -7.18
C LEU A 89 -0.43 -3.85 -7.74
N PHE A 90 0.57 -4.70 -7.96
CA PHE A 90 1.84 -4.27 -8.52
C PHE A 90 1.68 -3.71 -9.94
N PHE A 91 0.98 -4.42 -10.81
CA PHE A 91 0.72 -3.93 -12.18
C PHE A 91 -0.14 -2.67 -12.18
N SER A 92 -1.14 -2.55 -11.30
CA SER A 92 -1.94 -1.34 -11.15
C SER A 92 -1.08 -0.13 -10.78
N LEU A 93 -0.23 -0.25 -9.75
CA LEU A 93 0.67 0.82 -9.33
C LEU A 93 1.68 1.19 -10.43
N LEU A 94 2.17 0.20 -11.18
CA LEU A 94 3.08 0.41 -12.29
C LEU A 94 2.40 1.17 -13.44
N ILE A 95 1.16 0.81 -13.79
CA ILE A 95 0.37 1.52 -14.81
C ILE A 95 0.13 2.96 -14.37
N ILE A 96 -0.26 3.20 -13.12
CA ILE A 96 -0.46 4.55 -12.57
C ILE A 96 0.84 5.34 -12.69
N THR A 97 1.97 4.77 -12.27
CA THR A 97 3.27 5.43 -12.33
C THR A 97 3.67 5.77 -13.78
N LEU A 98 3.53 4.82 -14.71
CA LEU A 98 3.82 5.03 -16.13
C LEU A 98 2.90 6.08 -16.77
N SER A 99 1.66 6.18 -16.31
CA SER A 99 0.70 7.20 -16.74
C SER A 99 1.14 8.62 -16.37
N PHE A 100 1.98 8.79 -15.34
CA PHE A 100 2.54 10.10 -14.95
C PHE A 100 3.86 10.45 -15.63
N VAL A 101 4.53 9.52 -16.31
CA VAL A 101 5.78 9.78 -17.05
C VAL A 101 5.64 10.83 -18.16
N PRO A 102 4.56 10.88 -18.96
CA PRO A 102 4.42 11.88 -20.02
C PRO A 102 3.98 13.28 -19.54
N VAL A 103 3.63 13.45 -18.25
CA VAL A 103 3.21 14.73 -17.66
C VAL A 103 4.43 15.56 -17.27
#